data_AF-A0A7X9BRF3-F1
#
_entry.id   AF-A0A7X9BRF3-F1
#
_cell.length_a   1.000
_cell.length_b   1.000
_cell.length_c   1.000
_cell.angle_alpha   90.00
_cell.angle_beta   90.00
_cell.angle_gamma   90.00
#
_symmetry.space_group_name_H-M   'P 1'
#
loop_
_entity.id
_entity.type
_entity.pdbx_description
1 polymer ?
#
loop_
_entity_poly.entity_id
_entity_poly.type
_entity_poly.pdbx_seq_one_letter_code
_entity_poly.pdbx_strand_id
1 'polypeptide(L)'
;MSYCKKTYVAGKTIIVEKGYRTEYQAGMKRKNRKNVSKEAVKNNNQKQAIKKLTLLMNANFKIGDLHLVLTYRKEERPLPEVARKNLEKFIRKLRALYRKNDKELKYIHTTEYKNSAIHHHLLINYFDIAK
;
A
#
# COMPACT_ATOMS: atom_id res chain seq x y z
N MET A 1 13.22 -4.36 31.51
CA MET A 1 12.79 -4.03 30.13
C MET A 1 11.27 -3.88 30.14
N SER A 2 10.76 -2.68 29.94
CA SER A 2 9.33 -2.42 29.94
C SER A 2 8.65 -3.09 28.75
N TYR A 3 7.55 -3.81 29.02
CA TYR A 3 6.69 -4.38 28.00
C TYR A 3 5.98 -3.26 27.21
N CYS A 4 6.00 -3.36 25.89
CA CYS A 4 5.26 -2.47 25.01
C CYS A 4 4.31 -3.26 24.12
N LYS A 5 3.06 -2.83 24.10
CA LYS A 5 2.02 -3.31 23.20
C LYS A 5 1.56 -2.17 22.30
N LYS A 6 1.49 -2.41 20.99
CA LYS A 6 0.82 -1.52 20.04
C LYS A 6 -0.35 -2.28 19.43
N THR A 7 -1.53 -1.66 19.43
CA THR A 7 -2.74 -2.25 18.86
C THR A 7 -3.18 -1.38 17.69
N TYR A 8 -3.45 -1.99 16.55
CA TYR A 8 -3.96 -1.35 15.35
C TYR A 8 -5.32 -1.96 15.03
N VAL A 9 -6.35 -1.13 14.93
CA VAL A 9 -7.68 -1.54 14.47
C VAL A 9 -7.80 -1.12 13.00
N ALA A 10 -7.92 -2.10 12.10
CA ALA A 10 -7.99 -1.88 10.65
C ALA A 10 -9.15 -2.69 10.08
N GLY A 11 -10.27 -2.01 9.85
CA GLY A 11 -11.51 -2.63 9.39
C GLY A 11 -11.95 -3.76 10.34
N LYS A 12 -12.09 -4.98 9.80
CA LYS A 12 -12.46 -6.18 10.58
C LYS A 12 -11.29 -6.84 11.31
N THR A 13 -10.07 -6.31 11.18
CA THR A 13 -8.86 -6.92 11.72
C THR A 13 -8.27 -6.09 12.85
N ILE A 14 -7.75 -6.77 13.88
CA ILE A 14 -6.97 -6.15 14.94
C ILE A 14 -5.56 -6.74 14.89
N ILE A 15 -4.57 -5.88 14.64
CA ILE A 15 -3.16 -6.27 14.62
C ILE A 15 -2.52 -5.81 15.92
N VAL A 16 -1.98 -6.75 16.70
CA VAL A 16 -1.33 -6.48 17.97
C VAL A 16 0.16 -6.78 17.86
N GLU A 17 0.99 -5.77 18.06
CA GLU A 17 2.43 -5.93 18.19
C GLU A 17 2.80 -5.91 19.67
N LYS A 18 3.51 -6.94 20.11
CA LYS A 18 4.03 -7.07 21.45
C LYS A 18 5.55 -7.07 21.37
N GLY A 19 6.20 -6.36 22.27
CA GLY A 19 7.66 -6.33 22.33
C GLY A 19 8.14 -5.74 23.65
N TYR A 20 9.45 -5.65 23.79
CA TYR A 20 10.08 -5.06 24.96
C TYR A 20 10.86 -3.83 24.51
N ARG A 21 10.72 -2.75 25.26
CA ARG A 21 11.53 -1.55 25.06
C ARG A 21 12.67 -1.54 26.07
N THR A 22 13.81 -1.04 25.63
CA THR A 22 14.86 -0.60 26.54
C THR A 22 14.30 0.56 27.35
N GLU A 23 14.41 0.48 28.67
CA GLU A 23 13.98 1.57 29.55
C GLU A 23 14.85 2.80 29.30
N TYR A 24 14.21 3.94 29.15
CA TYR A 24 14.87 5.23 29.04
C TYR A 24 14.99 5.82 30.45
N GLN A 25 16.21 6.04 30.92
CA GLN A 25 16.47 6.78 32.15
C GLN A 25 16.75 8.25 31.81
N ALA A 26 16.12 9.18 32.54
CA ALA A 26 16.41 10.60 32.40
C ALA A 26 17.92 10.85 32.64
N GLY A 27 18.58 11.56 31.71
CA GLY A 27 20.04 11.75 31.72
C GLY A 27 20.85 10.72 30.91
N MET A 28 20.21 9.68 30.34
CA MET A 28 20.91 8.79 29.40
C MET A 28 21.34 9.54 28.14
N LYS A 29 22.65 9.59 27.91
CA LYS A 29 23.22 10.08 26.65
C LYS A 29 22.73 9.18 25.50
N ARG A 30 22.29 9.81 24.41
CA ARG A 30 21.93 9.09 23.18
C ARG A 30 23.10 8.20 22.77
N LYS A 31 22.83 6.91 22.55
CA LYS A 31 23.88 5.98 22.08
C LYS A 31 24.45 6.48 20.75
N ASN A 32 25.76 6.31 20.58
CA ASN A 32 26.44 6.61 19.32
C ASN A 32 25.75 5.90 18.16
N ARG A 33 25.66 6.60 17.02
CA ARG A 33 25.03 6.07 15.81
C ARG A 33 25.83 4.85 15.37
N LYS A 34 25.20 3.67 15.40
CA LYS A 34 25.78 2.44 14.86
C LYS A 34 25.49 2.36 13.37
N ASN A 35 26.50 2.02 12.58
CA ASN A 35 26.32 1.70 11.16
C ASN A 35 25.67 0.33 11.05
N VAL A 36 24.35 0.32 10.88
CA VAL A 36 23.58 -0.91 10.64
C VAL A 36 23.88 -1.39 9.21
N SER A 37 24.01 -2.71 9.01
CA SER A 37 24.19 -3.30 7.68
C SER A 37 23.07 -2.87 6.72
N LYS A 38 23.41 -2.63 5.45
CA LYS A 38 22.44 -2.32 4.38
C LYS A 38 21.33 -3.37 4.30
N GLU A 39 21.67 -4.64 4.54
CA GLU A 39 20.71 -5.75 4.52
C GLU A 39 19.74 -5.68 5.69
N ALA A 40 20.22 -5.43 6.91
CA ALA A 40 19.36 -5.26 8.08
C ALA A 40 18.40 -4.07 7.92
N VAL A 41 18.87 -2.96 7.32
CA VAL A 41 18.00 -1.82 6.97
C VAL A 41 16.95 -2.22 5.94
N LYS A 42 17.35 -2.94 4.87
CA LYS A 42 16.43 -3.42 3.83
C LYS A 42 15.33 -4.33 4.42
N ASN A 43 15.72 -5.28 5.27
CA ASN A 43 14.79 -6.21 5.91
C ASN A 43 13.81 -5.48 6.83
N ASN A 44 14.28 -4.50 7.61
CA ASN A 44 13.39 -3.68 8.44
C ASN A 44 12.42 -2.85 7.58
N ASN A 45 12.92 -2.21 6.52
CA ASN A 45 12.07 -1.43 5.61
C ASN A 45 11.00 -2.30 4.94
N GLN A 46 11.36 -3.51 4.51
CA GLN A 46 10.42 -4.47 3.93
C GLN A 46 9.33 -4.87 4.94
N LYS A 47 9.71 -5.20 6.19
CA LYS A 47 8.74 -5.50 7.26
C LYS A 47 7.77 -4.35 7.49
N GLN A 48 8.26 -3.11 7.54
CA GLN A 48 7.42 -1.93 7.70
C GLN A 48 6.54 -1.66 6.48
N ALA A 49 7.05 -1.88 5.27
CA ALA A 49 6.28 -1.72 4.03
C ALA A 49 5.12 -2.72 3.95
N ILE A 50 5.38 -4.00 4.25
CA ILE A 50 4.35 -5.05 4.30
C ILE A 50 3.28 -4.66 5.32
N LYS A 51 3.68 -4.34 6.55
CA LYS A 51 2.74 -3.95 7.61
C LYS A 51 1.88 -2.75 7.21
N LYS A 52 2.50 -1.71 6.65
CA LYS A 52 1.79 -0.50 6.21
C LYS A 52 0.77 -0.85 5.13
N LEU A 53 1.17 -1.66 4.14
CA LEU A 53 0.27 -2.10 3.08
C LEU A 53 -0.89 -2.93 3.63
N THR A 54 -0.63 -3.89 4.51
CA THR A 54 -1.67 -4.71 5.16
C THR A 54 -2.68 -3.84 5.92
N LEU A 55 -2.20 -2.88 6.72
CA LEU A 55 -3.07 -1.96 7.45
C LEU A 55 -3.92 -1.10 6.51
N LEU A 56 -3.31 -0.56 5.45
CA LEU A 56 -4.03 0.22 4.45
C LEU A 56 -5.11 -0.59 3.73
N MET A 57 -4.78 -1.83 3.35
CA MET A 57 -5.71 -2.74 2.69
C MET A 57 -6.89 -3.06 3.61
N ASN A 58 -6.62 -3.52 4.83
CA ASN A 58 -7.66 -3.91 5.77
C ASN A 58 -8.55 -2.74 6.23
N ALA A 59 -8.00 -1.53 6.29
CA ALA A 59 -8.75 -0.34 6.71
C ALA A 59 -9.65 0.21 5.60
N ASN A 60 -9.31 -0.01 4.32
CA ASN A 60 -9.99 0.65 3.20
C ASN A 60 -10.78 -0.29 2.30
N PHE A 61 -10.48 -1.58 2.33
CA PHE A 61 -11.10 -2.56 1.45
C PHE A 61 -11.77 -3.69 2.22
N LYS A 62 -12.78 -4.28 1.60
CA LYS A 62 -13.62 -5.35 2.13
C LYS A 62 -13.86 -6.41 1.07
N ILE A 63 -14.42 -7.53 1.52
CA ILE A 63 -14.91 -8.59 0.62
C ILE A 63 -15.93 -7.98 -0.34
N GLY A 64 -15.77 -8.26 -1.64
CA GLY A 64 -16.57 -7.69 -2.72
C GLY A 64 -15.93 -6.49 -3.42
N ASP A 65 -14.84 -5.94 -2.90
CA ASP A 65 -14.04 -4.95 -3.62
C ASP A 65 -13.27 -5.56 -4.80
N LEU A 66 -12.90 -4.72 -5.76
CA LEU A 66 -12.42 -5.19 -7.06
C LEU A 66 -10.89 -5.24 -7.11
N HIS A 67 -10.36 -6.36 -7.58
CA HIS A 67 -8.98 -6.49 -8.04
C HIS A 67 -8.96 -6.51 -9.58
N LEU A 68 -8.36 -5.48 -10.18
CA LEU A 68 -8.27 -5.30 -11.62
C LEU A 68 -6.84 -5.49 -12.08
N VAL A 69 -6.66 -6.25 -13.16
CA VAL A 69 -5.38 -6.39 -13.86
C VAL A 69 -5.53 -5.77 -15.24
N LEU A 70 -4.95 -4.59 -15.43
CA LEU A 70 -4.97 -3.88 -16.71
C LEU A 70 -3.76 -4.29 -17.52
N THR A 71 -3.99 -5.03 -18.60
CA THR A 71 -2.97 -5.48 -19.53
C THR A 71 -3.06 -4.73 -20.86
N TYR A 72 -1.96 -4.72 -21.61
CA TYR A 72 -1.91 -4.17 -22.96
C TYR A 72 -1.87 -5.29 -23.98
N ARG A 73 -2.51 -5.07 -25.14
CA ARG A 73 -2.37 -5.93 -26.32
C ARG A 73 -0.89 -6.02 -26.69
N LYS A 74 -0.44 -7.19 -27.14
CA LYS A 74 0.98 -7.48 -27.38
C LYS A 74 1.62 -6.49 -28.35
N GLU A 75 0.88 -6.07 -29.38
CA GLU A 75 1.36 -5.19 -30.45
C GLU A 75 1.31 -3.69 -30.07
N GLU A 76 0.50 -3.33 -29.08
CA GLU A 76 0.26 -1.93 -28.69
C GLU A 76 0.87 -1.59 -27.32
N ARG A 77 1.91 -2.32 -26.91
CA ARG A 77 2.50 -2.13 -25.58
C ARG A 77 3.20 -0.77 -25.50
N PRO A 78 2.74 0.13 -24.63
CA PRO A 78 3.34 1.44 -24.51
C PRO A 78 4.68 1.35 -23.80
N LEU A 79 5.54 2.35 -24.02
CA LEU A 79 6.71 2.56 -23.15
C LEU A 79 6.25 2.85 -21.70
N PRO A 80 7.08 2.54 -20.68
CA PRO A 80 6.70 2.72 -19.27
C PRO A 80 6.17 4.11 -18.91
N GLU A 81 6.75 5.17 -19.49
CA GLU A 81 6.27 6.54 -19.26
C GLU A 81 4.86 6.79 -19.81
N VAL A 82 4.57 6.22 -20.97
CA VAL A 82 3.27 6.31 -21.62
C VAL A 82 2.26 5.45 -20.85
N ALA A 83 2.65 4.27 -20.39
CA ALA A 83 1.84 3.41 -19.52
C ALA A 83 1.41 4.15 -18.24
N ARG A 84 2.34 4.86 -17.59
CA ARG A 84 2.04 5.72 -16.42
C ARG A 84 1.00 6.79 -16.76
N LYS A 85 1.17 7.52 -17.87
CA LYS A 85 0.20 8.54 -18.31
C LYS A 85 -1.18 7.93 -18.61
N ASN A 86 -1.21 6.74 -19.19
CA ASN A 86 -2.45 6.01 -19.47
C ASN A 86 -3.17 5.61 -18.18
N LEU A 87 -2.43 5.10 -17.20
CA LEU A 87 -2.97 4.77 -15.88
C LEU A 87 -3.51 6.01 -15.16
N GLU A 88 -2.81 7.15 -15.21
CA GLU A 88 -3.29 8.41 -14.63
C GLU A 88 -4.60 8.88 -15.27
N LYS A 89 -4.71 8.80 -16.59
CA LYS A 89 -5.95 9.11 -17.31
C LYS A 89 -7.08 8.16 -16.89
N PHE A 90 -6.78 6.87 -16.71
CA PHE A 90 -7.74 5.87 -16.26
C PHE A 90 -8.25 6.17 -14.84
N ILE A 91 -7.35 6.39 -13.88
CA ILE A 91 -7.71 6.73 -12.49
C ILE A 91 -8.48 8.04 -12.43
N ARG A 92 -8.12 9.04 -13.26
CA ARG A 92 -8.85 10.32 -13.34
C ARG A 92 -10.30 10.10 -13.78
N LYS A 93 -10.52 9.26 -14.81
CA LYS A 93 -11.88 8.91 -15.26
C LYS A 93 -12.65 8.15 -14.19
N LEU A 94 -12.02 7.18 -13.52
CA LEU A 94 -12.64 6.49 -12.38
C LEU A 94 -13.02 7.48 -11.28
N ARG A 95 -12.13 8.39 -10.89
CA ARG A 95 -12.44 9.38 -9.85
C ARG A 95 -13.63 10.26 -10.23
N ALA A 96 -13.75 10.67 -11.49
CA ALA A 96 -14.91 11.41 -11.97
C ALA A 96 -16.21 10.58 -11.86
N LEU A 97 -16.16 9.30 -12.23
CA LEU A 97 -17.30 8.37 -12.09
C LEU A 97 -17.73 8.20 -10.62
N TYR A 98 -16.78 8.02 -9.70
CA TYR A 98 -17.07 7.90 -8.28
C TYR A 98 -17.71 9.18 -7.73
N ARG A 99 -17.13 10.34 -8.07
CA ARG A 99 -17.68 11.65 -7.66
C ARG A 99 -19.08 11.90 -8.19
N LYS A 100 -19.38 11.49 -9.44
CA LYS A 100 -20.74 11.60 -10.00
C LYS A 100 -21.78 10.82 -9.19
N ASN A 101 -21.36 9.75 -8.51
CA ASN A 101 -22.20 8.91 -7.66
C ASN A 101 -22.06 9.23 -6.17
N ASP A 102 -21.49 10.38 -5.82
CA ASP A 102 -21.22 10.80 -4.44
C ASP A 102 -20.42 9.76 -3.62
N LYS A 103 -19.47 9.09 -4.30
CA LYS A 103 -18.53 8.15 -3.69
C LYS A 103 -17.11 8.67 -3.79
N GLU A 104 -16.28 8.27 -2.83
CA GLU A 104 -14.84 8.49 -2.87
C GLU A 104 -14.12 7.26 -3.45
N LEU A 105 -13.21 7.49 -4.39
CA LEU A 105 -12.35 6.44 -4.95
C LEU A 105 -11.16 6.19 -4.01
N LYS A 106 -11.10 5.00 -3.45
CA LYS A 106 -9.95 4.44 -2.73
C LYS A 106 -9.28 3.41 -3.62
N TYR A 107 -7.97 3.54 -3.80
CA TYR A 107 -7.23 2.61 -4.66
C TYR A 107 -5.79 2.37 -4.18
N ILE A 108 -5.29 1.18 -4.45
CA ILE A 108 -3.88 0.81 -4.37
C ILE A 108 -3.50 0.28 -5.75
N HIS A 109 -2.35 0.69 -6.29
CA HIS A 109 -1.89 0.18 -7.58
C HIS A 109 -0.41 -0.14 -7.58
N THR A 110 -0.02 -1.08 -8.44
CA THR A 110 1.38 -1.35 -8.79
C THR A 110 1.48 -1.59 -10.29
N THR A 111 2.62 -1.20 -10.87
CA THR A 111 2.91 -1.41 -12.28
C THR A 111 4.09 -2.36 -12.39
N GLU A 112 3.87 -3.49 -13.04
CA GLU A 112 4.93 -4.44 -13.35
C GLU A 112 5.43 -4.18 -14.77
N TYR A 113 6.74 -3.95 -14.92
CA TYR A 113 7.37 -3.68 -16.21
C TYR A 113 8.83 -4.16 -16.32
N LYS A 114 9.45 -4.62 -15.21
CA LYS A 114 10.88 -4.94 -15.19
C LYS A 114 11.21 -6.34 -15.70
N ASN A 115 10.38 -7.32 -15.34
CA ASN A 115 10.61 -8.75 -15.63
C ASN A 115 9.46 -9.37 -16.44
N SER A 116 8.44 -8.58 -16.79
CA SER A 116 7.21 -9.05 -17.40
C SER A 116 6.65 -8.00 -18.36
N ALA A 117 5.70 -8.41 -19.21
CA ALA A 117 4.95 -7.48 -20.04
C ALA A 117 4.26 -6.43 -19.17
N ILE A 118 4.23 -5.18 -19.64
CA ILE A 118 3.67 -4.08 -18.86
C ILE A 118 2.22 -4.36 -18.50
N HIS A 119 1.92 -4.37 -17.20
CA HIS A 119 0.56 -4.47 -16.69
C HIS A 119 0.43 -3.73 -15.34
N HIS A 120 -0.79 -3.31 -15.04
CA HIS A 120 -1.11 -2.60 -13.81
C HIS A 120 -2.06 -3.44 -12.95
N HIS A 121 -1.68 -3.72 -11.71
CA HIS A 121 -2.59 -4.28 -10.71
C HIS A 121 -3.22 -3.12 -9.94
N LEU A 122 -4.54 -3.12 -9.84
CA LEU A 122 -5.29 -2.15 -9.07
C LEU A 122 -6.23 -2.87 -8.10
N LEU A 123 -6.23 -2.43 -6.85
CA LEU A 123 -7.27 -2.74 -5.88
C LEU A 123 -8.13 -1.48 -5.72
N ILE A 124 -9.44 -1.58 -5.97
CA ILE A 124 -10.37 -0.45 -5.89
C ILE A 124 -11.62 -0.83 -5.07
N ASN A 125 -12.18 0.14 -4.34
CA ASN A 125 -13.39 -0.09 -3.56
C ASN A 125 -14.61 -0.23 -4.46
N TYR A 126 -15.38 -1.31 -4.32
CA TYR A 126 -16.59 -1.50 -5.12
C TYR A 126 -17.73 -0.60 -4.62
N PHE A 127 -18.48 -0.05 -5.57
CA PHE A 127 -19.78 0.54 -5.31
C PHE A 127 -20.71 0.21 -6.48
N ASP A 128 -22.01 0.12 -6.20
CA ASP A 128 -23.00 -0.11 -7.23
C ASP A 128 -23.30 1.19 -7.96
N ILE A 129 -23.27 1.15 -9.29
CA ILE A 129 -23.60 2.30 -10.12
C ILE A 129 -25.13 2.27 -10.24
N ALA A 130 -25.80 3.22 -9.59
CA ALA A 130 -27.24 3.39 -9.78
C ALA A 130 -27.51 3.58 -11.29
N LYS A 131 -28.32 2.68 -11.86
CA LYS A 131 -28.72 2.73 -13.27
C LYS A 131 -29.50 3.99 -13.59
#